data_AF-A0A2N3PLJ2-F1
#
_entry.id   AF-A0A2N3PLJ2-F1
#
_cell.length_a   1.000
_cell.length_b   1.000
_cell.length_c   1.000
_cell.angle_alpha   90.00
_cell.angle_beta   90.00
_cell.angle_gamma   90.00
#
_symmetry.space_group_name_H-M   'P 1'
#
loop_
_entity.id
_entity.type
_entity.pdbx_description
1 polymer ?
#
loop_
_entity_poly.entity_id
_entity_poly.type
_entity_poly.pdbx_seq_one_letter_code
_entity_poly.pdbx_strand_id
1 'polypeptide(L)'
;MRKGIILLPLILFVILGAFVLILSTKSEQKIHTLESLNPRILWLDLHLASMKEALKTALIDKTLIPADFTEFSIQIEDYRYIAILKQFNPTLTQTTESKTITYYFVDVFGIYHDSSKEVLQEFSTKRSFILALAIEP
;
A
#
# COMPACT_ATOMS: atom_id res chain seq x y z
N MET A 1 33.16 18.49 -54.39
CA MET A 1 32.06 18.69 -53.41
C MET A 1 31.25 17.40 -53.15
N ARG A 2 31.90 16.24 -52.89
CA ARG A 2 31.20 14.95 -52.63
C ARG A 2 31.35 14.38 -51.21
N LYS A 3 32.24 14.94 -50.38
CA LYS A 3 32.52 14.43 -49.02
C LYS A 3 31.44 14.86 -47.99
N GLY A 4 30.83 16.03 -48.15
CA GLY A 4 29.78 16.52 -47.23
C GLY A 4 28.45 15.76 -47.31
N ILE A 5 28.15 15.15 -48.47
CA ILE A 5 26.88 14.42 -48.69
C ILE A 5 26.89 13.04 -48.01
N ILE A 6 28.06 12.45 -47.78
CA ILE A 6 28.22 11.13 -47.12
C ILE A 6 28.33 11.27 -45.59
N LEU A 7 28.83 12.41 -45.10
CA LEU A 7 28.93 12.70 -43.67
C LEU A 7 27.57 12.96 -43.01
N LEU A 8 26.64 13.60 -43.72
CA LEU A 8 25.30 13.90 -43.22
C LEU A 8 24.50 12.63 -42.82
N PRO A 9 24.35 11.58 -43.66
CA PRO A 9 23.62 10.37 -43.28
C PRO A 9 24.34 9.60 -42.17
N LEU A 10 25.68 9.65 -42.12
CA LEU A 10 26.45 9.01 -41.04
C LEU A 10 26.16 9.67 -39.68
N ILE A 11 26.17 11.00 -39.62
CA ILE A 11 25.82 11.76 -38.40
C ILE A 11 24.37 11.49 -37.99
N LEU A 12 23.45 11.45 -38.96
CA LEU A 12 22.05 11.15 -38.69
C LEU A 12 21.88 9.75 -38.07
N PHE A 13 22.63 8.76 -38.57
CA PHE A 13 22.61 7.38 -38.06
C PHE A 13 23.12 7.29 -36.62
N VAL A 14 24.20 8.03 -36.31
CA VAL A 14 24.75 8.09 -34.94
C VAL A 14 23.76 8.73 -33.97
N ILE A 15 23.09 9.81 -34.39
CA ILE A 15 22.07 10.48 -33.56
C ILE A 15 20.86 9.57 -33.34
N LEU A 16 20.35 8.90 -34.40
CA LEU A 16 19.27 7.94 -34.26
C LEU A 16 19.64 6.79 -33.32
N GLY A 17 20.84 6.23 -33.46
CA GLY A 17 21.33 5.16 -32.59
C GLY A 17 21.40 5.59 -31.12
N ALA A 18 21.90 6.79 -30.84
CA ALA A 18 21.92 7.35 -29.49
C ALA A 18 20.50 7.54 -28.92
N PHE A 19 19.55 8.01 -29.73
CA PHE A 19 18.15 8.15 -29.31
C PHE A 19 17.51 6.79 -28.97
N VAL A 20 17.76 5.76 -29.79
CA VAL A 20 17.25 4.40 -29.53
C VAL A 20 17.83 3.84 -28.23
N LEU A 21 19.12 4.04 -27.95
CA LEU A 21 19.76 3.59 -26.71
C LEU A 21 19.19 4.33 -25.48
N ILE A 22 18.98 5.65 -25.57
CA ILE A 22 18.36 6.44 -24.48
C ILE A 22 16.90 6.00 -24.24
N LEU A 23 16.15 5.67 -25.29
CA LEU A 23 14.78 5.17 -25.16
C LEU A 23 14.76 3.76 -24.55
N SER A 24 15.68 2.88 -24.97
CA SER A 24 15.80 1.51 -24.44
C SER A 24 16.10 1.51 -22.95
N THR A 25 17.10 2.27 -22.52
CA THR A 25 17.47 2.38 -21.09
C THR A 25 16.33 2.94 -20.23
N LYS A 26 15.59 3.95 -20.73
CA LYS A 26 14.39 4.45 -20.04
C LYS A 26 13.27 3.41 -19.96
N SER A 27 13.11 2.56 -20.97
CA SER A 27 12.10 1.49 -20.95
C SER A 27 12.47 0.39 -19.96
N GLU A 28 13.74 -0.03 -19.90
CA GLU A 28 14.23 -1.01 -18.93
C GLU A 28 14.07 -0.52 -17.49
N GLN A 29 14.40 0.75 -17.23
CA GLN A 29 14.18 1.35 -15.91
C GLN A 29 12.69 1.33 -15.50
N LYS A 30 11.76 1.62 -16.44
CA LYS A 30 10.32 1.53 -16.16
C LYS A 30 9.86 0.10 -15.88
N ILE A 31 10.36 -0.88 -16.64
CA ILE A 31 10.03 -2.30 -16.45
C ILE A 31 10.51 -2.79 -15.09
N HIS A 32 11.77 -2.53 -14.73
CA HIS A 32 12.30 -2.89 -13.41
C HIS A 32 11.54 -2.24 -12.26
N THR A 33 11.11 -0.98 -12.44
CA THR A 33 10.27 -0.30 -11.46
C THR A 33 8.91 -1.00 -11.29
N LEU A 34 8.24 -1.37 -12.39
CA LEU A 34 6.98 -2.11 -12.36
C LEU A 34 7.13 -3.52 -11.75
N GLU A 35 8.17 -4.25 -12.13
CA GLU A 35 8.46 -5.59 -11.61
C GLU A 35 8.71 -5.57 -10.09
N SER A 36 9.32 -4.50 -9.57
CA SER A 36 9.53 -4.32 -8.13
C SER A 36 8.27 -3.87 -7.38
N LEU A 37 7.33 -3.20 -8.04
CA LEU A 37 6.10 -2.70 -7.40
C LEU A 37 5.09 -3.83 -7.10
N ASN A 38 4.91 -4.77 -8.03
CA ASN A 38 3.97 -5.89 -7.86
C ASN A 38 4.18 -6.71 -6.57
N PRO A 39 5.39 -7.21 -6.24
CA PRO A 39 5.60 -7.97 -5.01
C PRO A 39 5.40 -7.10 -3.76
N ARG A 40 5.75 -5.81 -3.80
CA ARG A 40 5.54 -4.93 -2.64
C ARG A 40 4.06 -4.63 -2.39
N ILE A 41 3.26 -4.48 -3.44
CA ILE A 41 1.78 -4.38 -3.34
C ILE A 41 1.19 -5.68 -2.76
N LEU A 42 1.70 -6.84 -3.20
CA LEU A 42 1.27 -8.14 -2.67
C LEU A 42 1.58 -8.28 -1.17
N TRP A 43 2.79 -7.90 -0.74
CA TRP A 43 3.16 -7.86 0.68
C TRP A 43 2.25 -6.93 1.47
N LEU A 44 1.88 -5.81 0.86
CA LEU A 44 1.04 -4.83 1.50
C LEU A 44 -0.38 -5.38 1.74
N ASP A 45 -0.96 -6.09 0.77
CA ASP A 45 -2.22 -6.82 0.94
C ASP A 45 -2.10 -7.99 1.93
N LEU A 46 -0.97 -8.71 1.97
CA LEU A 46 -0.75 -9.82 2.91
C LEU A 46 -0.72 -9.32 4.37
N HIS A 47 0.04 -8.27 4.64
CA HIS A 47 0.14 -7.66 5.96
C HIS A 47 -1.17 -7.05 6.45
N LEU A 48 -2.09 -6.66 5.55
CA LEU A 48 -3.42 -6.21 5.96
C LEU A 48 -4.20 -7.30 6.70
N ALA A 49 -4.00 -8.58 6.34
CA ALA A 49 -4.61 -9.69 7.08
C ALA A 49 -4.03 -9.78 8.50
N SER A 50 -2.70 -9.71 8.64
CA SER A 50 -2.03 -9.69 9.95
C SER A 50 -2.42 -8.48 10.80
N MET A 51 -2.56 -7.31 10.17
CA MET A 51 -2.98 -6.07 10.78
C MET A 51 -4.41 -6.16 11.33
N LYS A 52 -5.33 -6.78 10.57
CA LYS A 52 -6.71 -7.02 11.02
C LYS A 52 -6.75 -7.87 12.29
N GLU A 53 -5.95 -8.94 12.35
CA GLU A 53 -5.88 -9.79 13.54
C GLU A 53 -5.27 -9.04 14.73
N ALA A 54 -4.19 -8.28 14.53
CA ALA A 54 -3.60 -7.47 15.59
C ALA A 54 -4.57 -6.40 16.13
N LEU A 55 -5.35 -5.77 15.25
CA LEU A 55 -6.39 -4.83 15.64
C LEU A 55 -7.49 -5.51 16.46
N LYS A 56 -7.92 -6.71 16.05
CA LYS A 56 -8.91 -7.50 16.79
C LYS A 56 -8.41 -7.85 18.18
N THR A 57 -7.17 -8.31 18.30
CA THR A 57 -6.54 -8.59 19.60
C THR A 57 -6.48 -7.33 20.46
N ALA A 58 -6.08 -6.18 19.91
CA ALA A 58 -6.01 -4.92 20.66
C ALA A 58 -7.38 -4.48 21.23
N LEU A 59 -8.47 -4.71 20.48
CA LEU A 59 -9.83 -4.44 20.93
C LEU A 59 -10.33 -5.44 21.98
N ILE A 60 -10.01 -6.73 21.84
CA ILE A 60 -10.37 -7.78 22.81
C ILE A 60 -9.65 -7.56 24.14
N ASP A 61 -8.34 -7.28 24.07
CA ASP A 61 -7.49 -7.06 25.24
C ASP A 61 -7.70 -5.68 25.88
N LYS A 62 -8.63 -4.87 25.34
CA LYS A 62 -8.98 -3.51 25.79
C LYS A 62 -7.78 -2.55 25.83
N THR A 63 -6.73 -2.83 25.07
CA THR A 63 -5.59 -1.93 24.89
C THR A 63 -5.94 -0.76 23.97
N LEU A 64 -6.95 -0.96 23.11
CA LEU A 64 -7.57 0.07 22.29
C LEU A 64 -9.03 0.26 22.72
N ILE A 65 -9.37 1.45 23.23
CA ILE A 65 -10.74 1.80 23.60
C ILE A 65 -11.34 2.62 22.46
N PRO A 66 -12.31 2.07 21.71
CA PRO A 66 -12.88 2.76 20.57
C PRO A 66 -13.76 3.95 20.99
N ALA A 67 -13.40 5.14 20.55
CA ALA A 67 -14.24 6.34 20.45
C ALA A 67 -14.80 6.49 19.01
N ASP A 68 -15.50 7.59 18.71
CA ASP A 68 -16.13 7.83 17.39
C ASP A 68 -15.17 7.65 16.20
N PHE A 69 -13.93 8.13 16.34
CA PHE A 69 -12.83 7.88 15.40
C PHE A 69 -11.58 7.54 16.20
N THR A 70 -11.12 6.30 16.08
CA THR A 70 -9.95 5.81 16.82
C THR A 70 -8.89 5.35 15.85
N GLU A 71 -7.65 5.77 16.06
CA GLU A 71 -6.52 5.34 15.25
C GLU A 71 -5.81 4.14 15.88
N PHE A 72 -5.42 3.19 15.05
CA PHE A 72 -4.54 2.08 15.41
C PHE A 72 -3.44 1.96 14.35
N SER A 73 -2.18 1.88 14.74
CA SER A 73 -1.07 1.78 13.78
C SER A 73 -0.09 0.68 14.13
N ILE A 74 0.51 0.08 13.09
CA ILE A 74 1.54 -0.94 13.18
C ILE A 74 2.61 -0.64 12.13
N GLN A 75 3.88 -0.82 12.51
CA GLN A 75 5.01 -0.84 11.60
C GLN A 75 5.48 -2.29 11.40
N ILE A 76 5.61 -2.74 10.16
CA ILE A 76 6.19 -4.03 9.79
C ILE A 76 7.29 -3.74 8.77
N GLU A 77 8.55 -3.81 9.21
CA GLU A 77 9.70 -3.45 8.36
C GLU A 77 9.55 -2.03 7.78
N ASP A 78 9.63 -1.88 6.46
CA ASP A 78 9.45 -0.65 5.70
C ASP A 78 7.96 -0.28 5.46
N TYR A 79 7.01 -1.07 5.96
CA TYR A 79 5.58 -0.89 5.76
C TYR A 79 4.90 -0.34 7.01
N ARG A 80 4.24 0.81 6.88
CA ARG A 80 3.42 1.42 7.93
C ARG A 80 1.95 1.22 7.64
N TYR A 81 1.19 0.72 8.61
CA TYR A 81 -0.26 0.57 8.52
C TYR A 81 -0.95 1.47 9.54
N ILE A 82 -1.98 2.15 9.10
CA ILE A 82 -2.83 3.01 9.93
C ILE A 82 -4.28 2.61 9.68
N ALA A 83 -4.97 2.12 10.71
CA ALA A 83 -6.41 1.95 10.73
C ALA A 83 -7.09 3.12 11.41
N ILE A 84 -8.16 3.60 10.79
CA ILE A 84 -9.16 4.44 11.43
C ILE A 84 -10.40 3.60 11.66
N LEU A 85 -10.76 3.46 12.92
CA LEU A 85 -11.93 2.74 13.39
C LEU A 85 -13.06 3.71 13.70
N LYS A 86 -14.26 3.35 13.26
CA LYS A 86 -15.50 3.99 13.65
C LYS A 86 -16.47 2.93 14.13
N GLN A 87 -16.90 3.04 15.39
CA GLN A 87 -17.95 2.16 15.91
C GLN A 87 -19.29 2.50 15.25
N PHE A 88 -20.05 1.48 14.87
CA PHE A 88 -21.44 1.68 14.47
C PHE A 88 -22.28 2.00 15.70
N ASN A 89 -22.90 3.18 15.72
CA ASN A 89 -23.88 3.59 16.72
C ASN A 89 -25.25 3.83 16.05
N PRO A 90 -26.34 3.17 16.49
CA PRO A 90 -26.38 2.19 17.57
C PRO A 90 -25.69 0.86 17.19
N THR A 91 -25.01 0.24 18.15
CA THR A 91 -24.47 -1.11 17.99
C THR A 91 -25.60 -2.04 17.58
N LEU A 92 -25.50 -2.67 16.41
CA LEU A 92 -26.44 -3.71 15.98
C LEU A 92 -26.23 -4.96 16.84
N THR A 93 -26.75 -4.96 18.06
CA THR A 93 -26.71 -6.12 18.95
C THR A 93 -27.57 -7.22 18.35
N GLN A 94 -26.95 -8.21 17.72
CA GLN A 94 -27.65 -9.43 17.35
C GLN A 94 -27.75 -10.31 18.61
N THR A 95 -28.81 -10.11 19.39
CA THR A 95 -29.13 -10.93 20.57
C THR A 95 -29.70 -12.28 20.13
N THR A 96 -28.83 -13.10 19.55
CA THR A 96 -29.01 -14.55 19.49
C THR A 96 -28.06 -15.10 20.54
N GLU A 97 -28.58 -15.39 21.74
CA GLU A 97 -27.87 -16.00 22.87
C GLU A 97 -26.76 -15.16 23.51
N SER A 98 -27.10 -14.31 24.49
CA SER A 98 -26.21 -13.64 25.48
C SER A 98 -24.90 -12.98 25.00
N LYS A 99 -24.63 -12.86 23.71
CA LYS A 99 -23.42 -12.25 23.15
C LYS A 99 -23.75 -10.92 22.49
N THR A 100 -23.09 -9.86 22.95
CA THR A 100 -23.15 -8.54 22.33
C THR A 100 -22.12 -8.50 21.22
N ILE A 101 -22.57 -8.48 19.96
CA ILE A 101 -21.70 -8.25 18.80
C ILE A 101 -21.61 -6.75 18.55
N THR A 102 -20.40 -6.20 18.58
CA THR A 102 -20.11 -4.82 18.22
C THR A 102 -19.51 -4.75 16.82
N TYR A 103 -20.04 -3.86 15.99
CA TYR A 103 -19.57 -3.65 14.62
C TYR A 103 -18.74 -2.38 14.52
N TYR A 104 -17.60 -2.47 13.84
CA TYR A 104 -16.73 -1.35 13.53
C TYR A 104 -16.55 -1.24 12.02
N PHE A 105 -16.64 -0.02 11.50
CA PHE A 105 -16.10 0.30 10.19
C PHE A 105 -14.61 0.60 10.34
N VAL A 106 -13.78 -0.08 9.56
CA VAL A 106 -12.32 0.06 9.62
C VAL A 106 -11.81 0.47 8.24
N ASP A 107 -11.20 1.66 8.18
CA ASP A 107 -10.45 2.15 7.03
C ASP A 107 -8.96 1.94 7.30
N VAL A 108 -8.27 1.14 6.49
CA VAL A 108 -6.84 0.89 6.62
C VAL A 108 -6.08 1.52 5.47
N PHE A 109 -5.03 2.24 5.82
CA PHE A 109 -4.04 2.82 4.93
C PHE A 109 -2.71 2.12 5.18
N GLY A 110 -2.20 1.41 4.17
CA GLY A 110 -0.85 0.87 4.19
C GLY A 110 0.05 1.74 3.34
N ILE A 111 1.19 2.15 3.89
CA ILE A 111 2.17 3.05 3.30
C ILE A 111 3.49 2.30 3.25
N TYR A 112 4.07 2.15 2.06
CA TYR A 112 5.42 1.65 1.92
C TYR A 112 6.41 2.81 1.86
N HIS A 113 7.47 2.76 2.67
CA HIS A 113 8.55 3.74 2.66
C HIS A 113 9.90 3.02 2.57
N ASP A 114 10.58 3.14 1.43
CA ASP A 114 11.93 2.56 1.24
C ASP A 114 12.96 3.41 1.99
N SER A 115 13.41 2.93 3.14
CA SER A 115 14.40 3.61 3.98
C SER A 115 15.78 3.78 3.28
N SER A 116 16.02 3.08 2.17
CA SER A 116 17.30 3.07 1.44
C SER A 116 17.37 4.01 0.23
N LYS A 117 16.26 4.64 -0.18
CA LYS A 117 16.22 5.49 -1.39
C LYS A 117 15.69 6.89 -1.10
N GLU A 118 16.50 7.91 -1.38
CA GLU A 118 16.14 9.35 -1.24
C GLU A 118 14.99 9.80 -2.16
N VAL A 119 14.61 8.98 -3.14
CA VAL A 119 13.52 9.28 -4.09
C VAL A 119 12.36 8.34 -3.78
N LEU A 120 11.47 8.83 -2.93
CA LEU A 120 10.22 8.20 -2.52
C LEU A 120 9.43 7.70 -3.73
N GLN A 121 9.39 6.38 -3.92
CA GLN A 121 8.21 5.75 -4.50
C GLN A 121 7.32 5.29 -3.35
N GLU A 122 6.87 6.26 -2.55
CA GLU A 122 5.79 6.04 -1.60
C GLU A 122 4.57 5.60 -2.40
N PHE A 123 4.11 4.39 -2.13
CA PHE A 123 2.83 3.93 -2.63
C PHE A 123 1.96 3.54 -1.45
N SER A 124 0.68 3.87 -1.55
CA SER A 124 -0.30 3.60 -0.53
C SER A 124 -1.39 2.68 -1.09
N THR A 125 -1.82 1.71 -0.29
CA THR A 125 -3.11 1.06 -0.53
C THR A 125 -4.13 1.56 0.48
N LYS A 126 -5.40 1.59 0.05
CA LYS A 126 -6.53 1.75 0.94
C LYS A 126 -7.40 0.49 0.88
N ARG A 127 -7.75 -0.06 2.03
CA ARG A 127 -8.82 -1.07 2.15
C ARG A 127 -9.80 -0.64 3.22
N SER A 128 -11.05 -1.03 3.05
CA SER A 128 -12.12 -0.77 4.01
C SER A 128 -12.86 -2.08 4.28
N PHE A 129 -13.18 -2.34 5.54
CA PHE A 129 -13.97 -3.52 5.91
C PHE A 129 -14.81 -3.28 7.16
N ILE A 130 -15.79 -4.15 7.37
CA ILE A 130 -16.58 -4.21 8.60
C ILE A 130 -15.95 -5.27 9.50
N LEU A 131 -15.58 -4.89 10.72
CA LEU A 131 -15.11 -5.78 11.76
C LEU A 131 -16.27 -6.06 12.73
N ALA A 132 -16.66 -7.32 12.83
CA ALA A 132 -17.60 -7.79 13.85
C ALA A 132 -16.83 -8.38 15.02
N LEU A 133 -17.08 -7.88 16.23
CA LEU A 133 -16.43 -8.32 17.45
C LEU A 133 -17.49 -8.80 18.45
N ALA A 134 -17.50 -10.09 18.75
CA ALA A 134 -18.28 -10.63 19.86
C ALA A 134 -17.52 -10.34 21.16
N ILE A 135 -18.11 -9.51 22.02
CA ILE A 135 -17.57 -9.24 23.35
C ILE A 135 -18.34 -10.17 24.29
N GLU A 136 -17.65 -11.13 24.90
CA GLU A 136 -18.21 -11.89 26.02
C GLU A 136 -18.22 -10.97 27.26
N PRO A 137 -19.29 -11.01 28.06
CA PRO A 137 -19.45 -10.15 29.24
C PRO A 137 -18.33 -10.34 30.28
#